data_AF-A0A8S2ZI90-F1
#
_entry.id   AF-A0A8S2ZI90-F1
#
_cell.length_a   1.000
_cell.length_b   1.000
_cell.length_c   1.000
_cell.angle_alpha   90.00
_cell.angle_beta   90.00
_cell.angle_gamma   90.00
#
_symmetry.space_group_name_H-M   'P 1'
#
loop_
_entity.id
_entity.type
_entity.pdbx_description
1 polymer ?
#
loop_
_entity_poly.entity_id
_entity_poly.type
_entity_poly.pdbx_seq_one_letter_code
_entity_poly.pdbx_strand_id
1 'polypeptide(L)'
;MGAQYSSLSDIKTNEYVSRFISEEAISTNDPFWNQFLSFSQQSPFTSTYSKLLDESCLIHLQQFVLNNPKTKNYGTLIEVFIRFANIIHDDCKKYALKKCIILK
;
A
#
# COMPACT_ATOMS: atom_id res chain seq x y z
N MET A 1 -11.01 -9.34 12.33
CA MET A 1 -10.89 -9.92 10.98
C MET A 1 -9.51 -9.55 10.47
N GLY A 2 -8.53 -10.38 10.79
CA GLY A 2 -7.13 -10.22 10.44
C GLY A 2 -6.58 -11.60 10.10
N ALA A 3 -5.58 -11.62 9.23
CA ALA A 3 -5.01 -12.80 8.58
C ALA A 3 -5.79 -13.28 7.35
N GLN A 4 -5.48 -12.68 6.20
CA GLN A 4 -5.47 -13.33 4.90
C GLN A 4 -4.40 -12.57 4.08
N TYR A 5 -3.62 -13.24 3.23
CA TYR A 5 -2.54 -12.70 2.37
C TYR A 5 -1.10 -12.60 2.91
N SER A 6 -0.72 -13.31 3.99
CA SER A 6 0.67 -13.37 4.47
C SER A 6 1.48 -14.58 3.96
N SER A 7 1.20 -15.12 2.77
CA SER A 7 2.09 -16.11 2.13
C SER A 7 2.69 -15.55 0.84
N LEU A 8 3.99 -15.77 0.64
CA LEU A 8 4.72 -15.37 -0.58
C LEU A 8 4.15 -16.01 -1.86
N SER A 9 3.58 -17.20 -1.72
CA SER A 9 2.84 -17.88 -2.80
C SER A 9 1.61 -17.08 -3.24
N ASP A 10 1.05 -16.25 -2.35
CA ASP A 10 -0.16 -15.47 -2.60
C ASP A 10 0.13 -14.11 -3.24
N ILE A 11 1.39 -13.66 -3.35
CA ILE A 11 1.71 -12.37 -4.02
C ILE A 11 1.36 -12.45 -5.50
N LYS A 12 1.60 -13.61 -6.14
CA LYS A 12 1.23 -13.87 -7.54
C LYS A 12 -0.27 -13.82 -7.79
N THR A 13 -1.06 -14.18 -6.78
CA THR A 13 -2.53 -14.25 -6.86
C THR A 13 -3.20 -13.09 -6.13
N ASN A 14 -2.42 -12.13 -5.62
CA ASN A 14 -2.97 -11.03 -4.83
C ASN A 14 -3.75 -10.09 -5.74
N GLU A 15 -5.08 -10.06 -5.54
CA GLU A 15 -6.00 -9.22 -6.28
C GLU A 15 -5.67 -7.73 -6.14
N TYR A 16 -5.14 -7.32 -4.99
CA TYR A 16 -4.77 -5.92 -4.76
C TYR A 16 -3.53 -5.50 -5.55
N VAL A 17 -2.52 -6.38 -5.63
CA VAL A 17 -1.31 -6.16 -6.44
C VAL A 17 -1.66 -6.20 -7.92
N SER A 18 -2.48 -7.16 -8.32
CA SER A 18 -2.97 -7.29 -9.71
C SER A 18 -3.78 -6.06 -10.13
N ARG A 19 -4.65 -5.54 -9.26
CA ARG A 19 -5.44 -4.33 -9.52
C ARG A 19 -4.57 -3.08 -9.61
N PHE A 20 -3.55 -2.95 -8.75
CA PHE A 20 -2.58 -1.84 -8.82
C PHE A 20 -1.79 -1.81 -10.14
N ILE A 21 -1.47 -2.98 -10.67
CA ILE A 21 -0.66 -3.17 -11.89
C ILE A 21 -1.53 -3.24 -13.16
N SER A 22 -2.85 -3.30 -13.00
CA SER A 22 -3.80 -3.35 -14.10
C SER A 22 -3.70 -2.13 -15.02
N GLU A 23 -4.35 -2.22 -16.17
CA GLU A 23 -4.49 -1.12 -17.13
C GLU A 23 -5.53 -0.08 -16.69
N GLU A 24 -6.20 -0.30 -15.56
CA GLU A 24 -7.19 0.64 -15.02
C GLU A 24 -6.54 1.64 -14.06
N ALA A 25 -6.94 2.91 -14.22
CA ALA A 25 -6.52 3.98 -13.33
C ALA A 25 -7.30 3.90 -12.02
N ILE A 26 -6.58 3.92 -10.89
CA ILE A 26 -7.19 3.92 -9.56
C ILE A 26 -7.33 5.37 -9.09
N SER A 27 -8.55 5.79 -8.79
CA SER A 27 -8.82 7.14 -8.28
C SER A 27 -8.20 7.36 -6.90
N THR A 28 -7.73 8.58 -6.63
CA THR A 28 -7.17 9.01 -5.34
C THR A 28 -8.15 8.80 -4.17
N ASN A 29 -9.47 8.77 -4.42
CA ASN A 29 -10.51 8.58 -3.39
C ASN A 29 -11.02 7.13 -3.28
N ASP A 30 -10.45 6.18 -4.02
CA ASP A 30 -10.95 4.79 -4.03
C ASP A 30 -10.68 4.10 -2.68
N PRO A 31 -11.68 3.39 -2.09
CA PRO A 31 -11.48 2.62 -0.86
C PRO A 31 -10.39 1.53 -0.97
N PHE A 32 -10.00 1.15 -2.19
CA PHE A 32 -8.84 0.33 -2.50
C PHE A 32 -7.60 0.75 -1.70
N TRP A 33 -7.30 2.04 -1.61
CA TRP A 33 -6.07 2.50 -0.95
C TRP A 33 -6.05 2.21 0.55
N ASN A 34 -7.21 2.22 1.20
CA ASN A 34 -7.29 1.86 2.62
C ASN A 34 -6.88 0.40 2.83
N GLN A 35 -7.32 -0.50 1.95
CA GLN A 35 -7.00 -1.91 2.02
C GLN A 35 -5.55 -2.18 1.58
N PHE A 36 -5.11 -1.54 0.50
CA PHE A 36 -3.76 -1.66 -0.03
C PHE A 36 -2.70 -1.18 0.96
N LEU A 37 -2.92 -0.04 1.62
CA LEU A 37 -1.98 0.51 2.61
C LEU A 37 -2.08 -0.16 3.99
N SER A 38 -3.16 -0.89 4.26
CA SER A 38 -3.28 -1.74 5.46
C SER A 38 -2.51 -3.06 5.33
N PHE A 39 -1.93 -3.34 4.17
CA PHE A 39 -1.20 -4.57 3.93
C PHE A 39 0.13 -4.58 4.68
N SER A 40 0.20 -5.39 5.75
CA SER A 40 1.44 -5.67 6.47
C SER A 40 1.99 -7.04 6.05
N GLN A 41 2.86 -7.08 5.04
CA GLN A 41 3.68 -8.28 4.86
C GLN A 41 4.70 -8.35 5.98
N GLN A 42 4.84 -9.53 6.57
CA GLN A 42 5.97 -9.79 7.47
C GLN A 42 7.25 -9.73 6.64
N SER A 43 8.26 -9.01 7.15
CA SER A 43 9.58 -8.97 6.53
C SER A 43 10.08 -10.40 6.28
N PRO A 44 10.59 -10.73 5.08
CA PRO A 44 11.07 -12.08 4.81
C PRO A 44 12.19 -12.44 5.81
N PHE A 45 11.95 -13.46 6.64
CA PHE A 45 12.84 -13.83 7.74
C PHE A 45 14.09 -14.60 7.31
N THR A 46 14.28 -14.88 6.01
CA THR A 46 15.40 -15.71 5.50
C THR A 46 15.75 -15.36 4.06
N SER A 47 17.03 -15.51 3.67
CA SER A 47 17.55 -15.18 2.33
C SER A 47 16.88 -15.95 1.18
N THR A 48 16.48 -17.21 1.41
CA THR A 48 15.71 -18.00 0.44
C THR A 48 14.33 -17.38 0.19
N TYR A 49 13.71 -16.81 1.23
CA TYR A 49 12.40 -16.17 1.14
C TYR A 49 12.47 -14.84 0.38
N SER A 50 13.59 -14.10 0.48
CA SER A 50 13.78 -12.86 -0.30
C SER A 50 13.93 -13.15 -1.80
N LYS A 51 14.66 -14.22 -2.17
CA LYS A 51 14.84 -14.59 -3.59
C LYS A 51 13.51 -15.00 -4.25
N LEU A 52 12.69 -15.78 -3.54
CA LEU A 52 11.37 -16.18 -4.03
C LEU A 52 10.41 -14.98 -4.16
N LEU A 53 10.52 -13.98 -3.27
CA LEU A 53 9.81 -12.71 -3.38
C LEU A 53 10.24 -11.95 -4.63
N ASP A 54 11.55 -11.78 -4.83
CA ASP A 54 12.09 -11.04 -5.98
C ASP A 54 11.65 -11.67 -7.31
N GLU A 55 11.76 -12.99 -7.45
CA GLU A 55 11.31 -13.69 -8.67
C GLU A 55 9.81 -13.54 -8.92
N SER A 56 9.00 -13.55 -7.85
CA SER A 56 7.55 -13.38 -7.96
C SER A 56 7.15 -11.94 -8.28
N CYS A 57 7.85 -10.96 -7.70
CA CYS A 57 7.64 -9.54 -7.94
C CYS A 57 8.11 -9.08 -9.33
N LEU A 58 9.12 -9.74 -9.92
CA LEU A 58 9.73 -9.30 -11.17
C LEU A 58 8.71 -9.21 -12.32
N ILE A 59 7.83 -10.21 -12.46
CA ILE A 59 6.78 -10.24 -13.49
C ILE A 59 5.79 -9.09 -13.29
N HIS A 60 5.38 -8.86 -12.05
CA HIS A 60 4.48 -7.78 -11.65
C HIS A 60 5.11 -6.40 -11.89
N LEU A 61 6.39 -6.23 -11.59
CA LEU A 61 7.13 -4.99 -11.84
C LEU A 61 7.26 -4.69 -13.33
N GLN A 62 7.49 -5.70 -14.17
CA GLN A 62 7.53 -5.52 -15.63
C GLN A 62 6.18 -5.02 -16.17
N GLN A 63 5.07 -5.65 -15.76
CA GLN A 63 3.73 -5.19 -16.12
C GLN A 63 3.44 -3.79 -15.58
N PHE A 64 3.88 -3.50 -14.36
CA PHE A 64 3.70 -2.18 -13.75
C PHE A 64 4.40 -1.08 -14.54
N VAL A 65 5.65 -1.31 -14.96
CA VAL A 65 6.41 -0.34 -15.75
C VAL A 65 5.74 -0.06 -17.10
N LEU A 66 5.10 -1.05 -17.71
CA LEU A 66 4.37 -0.89 -18.97
C LEU A 66 3.05 -0.13 -18.81
N ASN A 67 2.30 -0.39 -17.74
CA ASN A 67 0.94 0.13 -17.55
C ASN A 67 0.93 1.49 -16.83
N ASN A 68 1.86 1.73 -15.92
CA ASN A 68 1.90 2.93 -15.08
C ASN A 68 1.97 4.26 -15.87
N PRO A 69 2.65 4.40 -17.02
CA PRO A 69 2.60 5.62 -17.83
C PRO A 69 1.17 6.01 -18.28
N LYS A 70 0.29 5.01 -18.46
CA LYS A 70 -1.11 5.22 -18.87
C LYS A 70 -2.02 5.42 -17.66
N THR A 71 -1.88 4.58 -16.63
CA THR A 71 -2.79 4.59 -15.47
C THR A 71 -2.46 5.65 -14.44
N LYS A 72 -1.18 6.05 -14.35
CA LYS A 72 -0.64 6.96 -13.32
C LYS A 72 -0.85 6.47 -11.88
N ASN A 73 -1.02 5.16 -11.70
CA ASN A 73 -1.28 4.53 -10.39
C ASN A 73 -0.17 4.81 -9.37
N TYR A 74 1.08 4.99 -9.81
CA TYR A 74 2.17 5.42 -8.94
C TYR A 74 2.00 6.86 -8.43
N GLY A 75 1.58 7.78 -9.31
CA GLY A 75 1.36 9.17 -8.94
C GLY A 75 0.20 9.32 -7.95
N THR A 76 -0.90 8.59 -8.19
CA THR A 76 -2.02 8.54 -7.25
C THR A 76 -1.62 7.91 -5.93
N LEU A 77 -0.77 6.87 -5.93
CA LEU A 77 -0.24 6.28 -4.68
C LEU A 77 0.53 7.33 -3.87
N ILE A 78 1.40 8.13 -4.50
CA ILE A 78 2.14 9.20 -3.81
C ILE A 78 1.18 10.24 -3.22
N GLU A 79 0.20 10.70 -4.02
CA GLU A 79 -0.78 11.70 -3.57
C GLU A 79 -1.58 11.19 -2.36
N VAL A 80 -2.05 9.95 -2.44
CA VAL A 80 -2.76 9.29 -1.34
C VAL A 80 -1.86 9.14 -0.12
N PHE A 81 -0.61 8.74 -0.30
CA PHE A 81 0.35 8.59 0.80
C PHE A 81 0.61 9.92 1.52
N ILE A 82 0.83 11.01 0.76
CA ILE A 82 0.99 12.36 1.33
C ILE A 82 -0.27 12.77 2.09
N ARG A 83 -1.45 12.49 1.54
CA ARG A 83 -2.73 12.78 2.21
C ARG A 83 -2.87 12.01 3.53
N PHE A 84 -2.54 10.72 3.55
CA PHE A 84 -2.55 9.92 4.79
C PHE A 84 -1.57 10.46 5.82
N ALA A 85 -0.35 10.80 5.42
CA ALA A 85 0.64 11.39 6.31
C ALA A 85 0.14 12.70 6.93
N ASN A 86 -0.49 13.57 6.13
CA ASN A 86 -1.09 14.82 6.61
C ASN A 86 -2.26 14.57 7.58
N ILE A 87 -3.13 13.59 7.31
CA ILE A 87 -4.23 13.21 8.21
C ILE A 87 -3.67 12.78 9.57
N ILE A 88 -2.67 11.91 9.58
CA ILE A 88 -2.03 11.43 10.83
C ILE A 88 -1.39 12.60 11.58
N HIS A 89 -0.69 13.49 10.88
CA HIS A 89 -0.08 14.68 11.47
C HIS A 89 -1.14 15.60 12.10
N ASP A 90 -2.24 15.87 11.41
CA ASP A 90 -3.33 16.72 11.90
C ASP A 90 -4.08 16.08 13.08
N ASP A 91 -4.27 14.77 13.06
CA ASP A 91 -4.86 14.04 14.17
C ASP A 91 -3.95 14.10 15.40
N CYS A 92 -2.65 13.85 15.25
CA CYS A 92 -1.67 14.04 16.33
C CYS A 92 -1.73 15.46 16.93
N LYS A 93 -1.86 16.48 16.09
CA LYS A 93 -2.00 17.87 16.55
C LYS A 93 -3.31 18.12 17.30
N LYS A 94 -4.44 17.56 16.84
CA LYS A 94 -5.73 17.62 17.55
C LYS A 94 -5.70 16.89 18.89
N TYR A 95 -5.07 15.71 18.96
CA TYR A 95 -4.91 14.97 20.21
C TYR A 95 -4.02 15.73 21.22
N ALA A 96 -2.94 16.36 20.76
CA ALA A 96 -2.10 17.20 21.60
C ALA A 96 -2.87 18.42 22.16
N LEU A 97 -3.66 19.10 21.33
CA LEU A 97 -4.49 20.23 21.76
C LEU A 97 -5.59 19.82 22.74
N LYS A 98 -6.31 18.71 22.49
CA LYS A 98 -7.31 18.19 23.42
C LYS A 98 -6.70 17.83 24.78
N LYS A 99 -5.50 17.24 24.80
CA LYS A 99 -4.80 16.89 26.05
C LYS A 99 -4.39 18.13 26.85
N CYS A 100 -3.97 19.22 26.18
CA CYS A 100 -3.68 20.49 26.84
C CYS A 100 -4.92 21.20 27.42
N ILE A 101 -6.10 21.00 26.84
CA ILE A 101 -7.36 21.59 27.35
C ILE A 101 -7.90 20.78 28.55
N ILE A 102 -7.75 19.46 28.56
CA ILE A 102 -8.26 18.59 29.64
C ILE A 102 -7.37 18.61 30.90
N LEU A 103 -6.11 19.07 30.78
CA LEU A 103 -5.16 19.20 31.90
C LEU A 103 -5.10 20.62 32.52
N LYS A 104 -6.06 21.49 32.19
CA LYS A 104 -6.27 22.81 32.82
C LYS A 104 -7.60 22.81 33.56
#